data_AF-A0A9D8VIN1-F1
#
_entry.id   AF-A0A9D8VIN1-F1
#
_cell.length_a   1.000
_cell.length_b   1.000
_cell.length_c   1.000
_cell.angle_alpha   90.00
_cell.angle_beta   90.00
_cell.angle_gamma   90.00
#
_symmetry.space_group_name_H-M   'P 1'
#
loop_
_entity.id
_entity.type
_entity.pdbx_description
1 polymer ?
#
loop_
_entity_poly.entity_id
_entity_poly.type
_entity_poly.pdbx_seq_one_letter_code
_entity_poly.pdbx_strand_id
1 'polypeptide(L)'
;MRKIAIALLLAAVAFPVNAQEFSLGSDFVSRYVWRGADFGESLSMQPGLSFTYKGLEVGSWASYSVAPEGAAANEHDLWISYTLSSENSGSFSIGVTDYYFPAPGGVGFFDFAGDGQGAHWIEPFVSYSGPSSFPVELYGAMFAHNDPDNSVYVQVSYPFETEGVDLGLAVGAVTGESGFYGTDGFALVNVGLTASKDVSLTDRFSIPVSVSYILNPETERTFLVFGISL
;
A
#
# COMPACT_ATOMS: atom_id res chain seq x y z
N MET A 1 -50.38 -3.58 -39.05
CA MET A 1 -48.98 -3.60 -38.57
C MET A 1 -49.00 -3.83 -37.06
N ARG A 2 -48.74 -5.06 -36.62
CA ARG A 2 -48.72 -5.45 -35.20
C ARG A 2 -47.36 -5.08 -34.61
N LYS A 3 -47.32 -4.15 -33.65
CA LYS A 3 -46.11 -3.85 -32.87
C LYS A 3 -45.95 -4.95 -31.82
N ILE A 4 -44.96 -5.81 -32.00
CA ILE A 4 -44.53 -6.78 -30.99
C ILE A 4 -43.60 -6.04 -30.05
N ALA A 5 -44.04 -5.81 -28.81
CA ALA A 5 -43.17 -5.36 -27.73
C ALA A 5 -42.41 -6.57 -27.21
N ILE A 6 -41.08 -6.58 -27.39
CA ILE A 6 -40.19 -7.56 -26.77
C ILE A 6 -39.88 -7.03 -25.37
N ALA A 7 -40.47 -7.66 -24.36
CA ALA A 7 -40.04 -7.48 -22.98
C ALA A 7 -38.74 -8.28 -22.79
N LEU A 8 -37.63 -7.57 -22.59
CA LEU A 8 -36.37 -8.15 -22.14
C LEU A 8 -36.50 -8.49 -20.65
N LEU A 9 -36.83 -9.75 -20.38
CA LEU A 9 -36.75 -10.33 -19.05
C LEU A 9 -35.27 -10.57 -18.75
N LEU A 10 -34.60 -9.65 -18.04
CA LEU A 10 -33.29 -9.93 -17.45
C LEU A 10 -33.52 -10.92 -16.30
N ALA A 11 -33.41 -12.21 -16.61
CA ALA A 11 -33.18 -13.21 -15.57
C ALA A 11 -31.80 -12.93 -14.98
N ALA A 12 -31.76 -12.48 -13.72
CA ALA A 12 -30.54 -12.48 -12.94
C ALA A 12 -30.10 -13.93 -12.73
N VAL A 13 -29.30 -14.43 -13.67
CA VAL A 13 -28.50 -15.64 -13.45
C VAL A 13 -27.48 -15.23 -12.41
N ALA A 14 -27.65 -15.70 -11.17
CA ALA A 14 -26.60 -15.66 -10.18
C ALA A 14 -25.44 -16.50 -10.73
N PHE A 15 -24.45 -15.82 -11.30
CA PHE A 15 -23.17 -16.46 -11.56
C PHE A 15 -22.60 -16.86 -10.19
N PRO A 16 -22.07 -18.08 -10.01
CA PRO A 16 -21.22 -18.34 -8.87
C PRO A 16 -20.11 -17.29 -8.92
N VAL A 17 -19.99 -16.46 -7.88
CA VAL A 17 -18.86 -15.55 -7.70
C VAL A 17 -17.63 -16.45 -7.63
N ASN A 18 -16.89 -16.55 -8.73
CA ASN A 18 -15.59 -17.18 -8.71
C ASN A 18 -14.70 -16.26 -7.88
N ALA A 19 -14.07 -16.79 -6.83
CA ALA A 19 -13.15 -16.12 -5.93
C ALA A 19 -11.79 -15.77 -6.59
N GLN A 20 -11.84 -15.39 -7.87
CA GLN A 20 -10.73 -14.94 -8.71
C GLN A 20 -11.03 -13.50 -9.10
N GLU A 21 -10.21 -12.58 -8.64
CA GLU A 21 -10.42 -11.15 -8.86
C GLU A 21 -9.14 -10.51 -9.38
N PHE A 22 -9.25 -9.80 -10.49
CA PHE A 22 -8.22 -8.87 -10.94
C PHE A 22 -8.57 -7.49 -10.42
N SER A 23 -7.63 -6.86 -9.74
CA SER A 23 -7.71 -5.45 -9.38
C SER A 23 -6.67 -4.68 -10.19
N LEU A 24 -7.08 -3.55 -10.76
CA LEU A 24 -6.21 -2.63 -11.47
C LEU A 24 -6.66 -1.22 -11.18
N GLY A 25 -5.70 -0.32 -11.00
CA GLY A 25 -5.99 1.06 -10.66
C GLY A 25 -4.71 1.88 -10.58
N SER A 26 -4.88 3.15 -10.24
CA SER A 26 -3.74 4.00 -9.91
C SER A 26 -4.12 5.04 -8.89
N ASP A 27 -3.24 5.21 -7.92
CA ASP A 27 -3.31 6.35 -7.01
C ASP A 27 -2.51 7.52 -7.57
N PHE A 28 -2.94 8.73 -7.22
CA PHE A 28 -2.24 9.97 -7.47
C PHE A 28 -2.08 10.68 -6.15
N VAL A 29 -0.84 10.77 -5.67
CA VAL A 29 -0.51 11.37 -4.37
C VAL A 29 0.33 12.61 -4.55
N SER A 30 0.02 13.67 -3.81
CA SER A 30 0.76 14.93 -3.90
C SER A 30 2.24 14.79 -3.51
N ARG A 31 2.61 13.72 -2.80
CA ARG A 31 3.97 13.33 -2.43
C ARG A 31 4.00 11.84 -2.09
N TYR A 32 5.05 11.13 -2.49
CA TYR A 32 5.24 9.74 -2.08
C TYR A 32 5.94 9.70 -0.71
N VAL A 33 5.18 9.37 0.34
CA VAL A 33 5.71 9.18 1.70
C VAL A 33 5.51 7.72 2.11
N TRP A 34 6.60 6.99 2.28
CA TRP A 34 6.59 5.57 2.63
C TRP A 34 7.12 5.38 4.05
N ARG A 35 6.27 4.86 4.95
CA ARG A 35 6.60 4.63 6.38
C ARG A 35 7.25 5.84 7.07
N GLY A 36 6.81 7.05 6.70
CA GLY A 36 7.31 8.33 7.22
C GLY A 36 8.58 8.86 6.54
N ALA A 37 9.15 8.15 5.57
CA ALA A 37 10.24 8.62 4.72
C ALA A 37 9.71 9.23 3.42
N ASP A 38 10.35 10.30 2.96
CA ASP A 38 9.98 11.03 1.74
C ASP A 38 10.72 10.43 0.52
N PHE A 39 9.97 9.81 -0.38
CA PHE A 39 10.46 9.17 -1.60
C PHE A 39 10.20 10.05 -2.83
N GLY A 40 10.28 11.37 -2.65
CA GLY A 40 10.31 12.31 -3.76
C GLY A 40 9.40 13.50 -3.49
N GLU A 41 9.99 14.70 -3.56
CA GLU A 41 9.30 15.97 -3.36
C GLU A 41 8.42 16.37 -4.56
N SER A 42 7.58 15.46 -5.03
CA SER A 42 6.74 15.65 -6.21
C SER A 42 5.45 14.84 -6.12
N LEU A 43 4.44 15.32 -6.86
CA LEU A 43 3.31 14.50 -7.29
C LEU A 43 3.83 13.17 -7.84
N SER A 44 3.21 12.08 -7.40
CA SER A 44 3.55 10.72 -7.81
C SER A 44 2.31 9.98 -8.30
N MET A 45 2.46 9.23 -9.38
CA MET A 45 1.45 8.32 -9.92
C MET A 45 1.83 6.90 -9.53
N GLN A 46 0.87 6.17 -8.95
CA GLN A 46 1.11 4.91 -8.30
C GLN A 46 0.21 3.80 -8.87
N PRO A 47 0.54 3.23 -10.04
CA PRO A 47 -0.27 2.19 -10.66
C PRO A 47 -0.12 0.85 -9.93
N GLY A 48 -1.20 0.08 -9.91
CA GLY A 48 -1.24 -1.26 -9.32
C GLY A 48 -1.99 -2.26 -10.19
N LEU A 49 -1.57 -3.52 -10.09
CA LEU A 49 -2.25 -4.69 -10.65
C LEU A 49 -2.11 -5.85 -9.68
N SER A 50 -3.22 -6.49 -9.30
CA SER A 50 -3.18 -7.71 -8.52
C SER A 50 -4.18 -8.76 -9.01
N PHE A 51 -3.87 -10.00 -8.68
CA PHE A 51 -4.74 -11.15 -8.88
C PHE A 51 -4.87 -11.92 -7.57
N THR A 52 -6.12 -12.11 -7.13
CA THR A 52 -6.43 -12.83 -5.89
C THR A 52 -7.20 -14.10 -6.17
N TYR A 53 -6.77 -15.21 -5.57
CA TYR A 53 -7.45 -16.51 -5.62
C TYR A 53 -7.37 -17.26 -4.28
N LYS A 54 -8.53 -17.47 -3.64
CA LYS A 54 -8.66 -18.27 -2.39
C LYS A 54 -7.67 -17.87 -1.28
N GLY A 55 -7.51 -16.56 -1.08
CA GLY A 55 -6.61 -15.98 -0.08
C GLY A 55 -5.18 -15.78 -0.57
N LEU A 56 -4.76 -16.40 -1.68
CA LEU A 56 -3.49 -16.07 -2.34
C LEU A 56 -3.67 -14.80 -3.16
N GLU A 57 -2.77 -13.85 -3.02
CA GLU A 57 -2.69 -12.65 -3.85
C GLU A 57 -1.28 -12.50 -4.41
N VAL A 58 -1.18 -12.15 -5.70
CA VAL A 58 0.06 -11.76 -6.36
C VAL A 58 -0.18 -10.44 -7.06
N GLY A 59 0.77 -9.52 -6.98
CA GLY A 59 0.60 -8.21 -7.60
C GLY A 59 1.90 -7.50 -7.89
N SER A 60 1.73 -6.38 -8.59
CA SER A 60 2.77 -5.40 -8.86
C SER A 60 2.22 -4.00 -8.67
N TRP A 61 3.09 -3.12 -8.19
CA TRP A 61 2.81 -1.73 -7.86
C TRP A 61 4.03 -0.93 -8.27
N ALA A 62 3.84 0.34 -8.56
CA ALA A 62 4.96 1.23 -8.77
C ALA A 62 4.65 2.60 -8.18
N SER A 63 5.70 3.39 -7.96
CA SER A 63 5.60 4.83 -7.73
C SER A 63 6.44 5.54 -8.77
N TYR A 64 5.83 6.44 -9.53
CA TYR A 64 6.53 7.29 -10.47
C TYR A 64 6.36 8.74 -10.10
N SER A 65 7.48 9.40 -9.83
CA SER A 65 7.48 10.85 -9.74
C SER A 65 7.11 11.47 -11.09
N VAL A 66 6.19 12.42 -11.07
CA VAL A 66 5.81 13.18 -12.28
C VAL A 66 6.87 14.23 -12.63
N ALA A 67 7.69 14.66 -11.67
CA ALA A 67 8.80 15.57 -11.90
C ALA A 67 10.12 14.80 -12.11
N PRO A 68 10.97 15.19 -13.07
CA PRO A 68 12.27 14.56 -13.29
C PRO A 68 13.15 14.49 -12.03
N GLU A 69 13.10 15.51 -11.18
CA GLU A 69 13.89 15.60 -9.95
C GLU A 69 13.52 14.53 -8.92
N GLY A 70 12.27 14.05 -8.93
CA GLY A 70 11.83 12.98 -8.04
C GLY A 70 11.97 11.58 -8.64
N ALA A 71 12.38 11.45 -9.91
CA ALA A 71 12.47 10.16 -10.60
C ALA A 71 13.55 9.22 -10.03
N ALA A 72 14.47 9.74 -9.21
CA ALA A 72 15.49 8.94 -8.52
C ALA A 72 14.89 7.97 -7.49
N ALA A 73 13.68 8.25 -7.00
CA ALA A 73 12.96 7.42 -6.05
C ALA A 73 11.79 6.66 -6.70
N ASN A 74 11.79 6.53 -8.03
CA ASN A 74 10.86 5.64 -8.71
C ASN A 74 11.08 4.21 -8.20
N GLU A 75 9.99 3.47 -8.07
CA GLU A 75 9.97 2.17 -7.40
C GLU A 75 9.01 1.25 -8.11
N HIS A 76 9.39 -0.01 -8.27
CA HIS A 76 8.60 -1.11 -8.81
C HIS A 76 8.62 -2.26 -7.83
N ASP A 77 7.44 -2.66 -7.41
CA ASP A 77 7.27 -3.73 -6.43
C ASP A 77 6.63 -4.93 -7.10
N LEU A 78 7.08 -6.10 -6.66
CA LEU A 78 6.38 -7.36 -6.85
C LEU A 78 6.09 -7.96 -5.48
N TRP A 79 4.87 -8.41 -5.24
CA TRP A 79 4.56 -9.12 -4.01
C TRP A 79 3.73 -10.36 -4.26
N ILE A 80 3.81 -11.25 -3.28
CA ILE A 80 2.91 -12.38 -3.11
C ILE A 80 2.55 -12.49 -1.64
N SER A 81 1.27 -12.73 -1.35
CA SER A 81 0.78 -12.90 0.01
C SER A 81 -0.30 -13.96 0.09
N TYR A 82 -0.52 -14.47 1.29
CA TYR A 82 -1.61 -15.37 1.61
C TYR A 82 -2.34 -14.90 2.87
N THR A 83 -3.66 -14.75 2.76
CA THR A 83 -4.53 -14.28 3.84
C THR A 83 -5.46 -15.39 4.33
N LEU A 84 -5.42 -15.62 5.64
CA LEU A 84 -6.33 -16.48 6.38
C LEU A 84 -7.33 -15.61 7.14
N SER A 85 -8.59 -15.61 6.70
CA SER A 85 -9.67 -14.85 7.34
C SER A 85 -10.53 -15.73 8.22
N SER A 86 -10.91 -15.20 9.39
CA SER A 86 -11.89 -15.80 10.29
C SER A 86 -12.93 -14.76 10.67
N GLU A 87 -14.21 -15.08 10.47
CA GLU A 87 -15.33 -14.14 10.66
C GLU A 87 -15.33 -13.43 12.03
N ASN A 88 -14.87 -14.09 13.09
CA ASN A 88 -14.91 -13.55 14.46
C ASN A 88 -13.55 -13.17 15.03
N SER A 89 -12.46 -13.50 14.34
CA SER A 89 -11.10 -13.33 14.87
C SER A 89 -10.24 -12.41 14.00
N GLY A 90 -10.77 -11.88 12.90
CA GLY A 90 -10.01 -11.05 11.96
C GLY A 90 -9.29 -11.88 10.90
N SER A 91 -8.34 -11.24 10.21
CA SER A 91 -7.55 -11.83 9.13
C SER A 91 -6.08 -11.78 9.47
N PHE A 92 -5.36 -12.87 9.24
CA PHE A 92 -3.91 -12.94 9.33
C PHE A 92 -3.32 -13.12 7.94
N SER A 93 -2.30 -12.35 7.59
CA SER A 93 -1.61 -12.45 6.31
C SER A 93 -0.12 -12.66 6.48
N ILE A 94 0.46 -13.42 5.56
CA ILE A 94 1.91 -13.55 5.40
C ILE A 94 2.24 -13.31 3.94
N GLY A 95 3.35 -12.64 3.67
CA GLY A 95 3.78 -12.37 2.30
C GLY A 95 5.23 -11.99 2.21
N VAL A 96 5.63 -11.63 1.00
CA VAL A 96 6.94 -11.07 0.69
C VAL A 96 6.78 -10.02 -0.41
N THR A 97 7.47 -8.90 -0.23
CA THR A 97 7.62 -7.87 -1.25
C THR A 97 9.07 -7.87 -1.75
N ASP A 98 9.24 -7.73 -3.05
CA ASP A 98 10.50 -7.44 -3.74
C ASP A 98 10.43 -6.02 -4.25
N TYR A 99 11.17 -5.12 -3.60
CA TYR A 99 11.27 -3.72 -4.01
C TYR A 99 12.44 -3.53 -4.97
N TYR A 100 12.17 -2.87 -6.10
CA TYR A 100 13.17 -2.51 -7.09
C TYR A 100 13.11 -1.02 -7.45
N PHE A 101 14.24 -0.33 -7.40
CA PHE A 101 14.33 1.10 -7.73
C PHE A 101 14.96 1.30 -9.12
N PRO A 102 14.17 1.45 -10.21
CA PRO A 102 14.64 1.54 -11.60
C PRO A 102 15.26 2.90 -11.97
N ALA A 103 15.89 3.61 -11.03
CA ALA A 103 16.48 4.92 -11.29
C ALA A 103 17.48 4.84 -12.46
N PRO A 104 17.48 5.81 -13.42
CA PRO A 104 18.45 5.84 -14.50
C PRO A 104 19.89 5.86 -13.98
N GLY A 105 20.70 4.88 -14.38
CA GLY A 105 22.08 4.73 -13.88
C GLY A 105 22.19 4.02 -12.53
N GLY A 106 21.07 3.55 -11.96
CA GLY A 106 21.02 2.67 -10.80
C GLY A 106 21.40 1.23 -11.13
N VAL A 107 21.21 0.35 -10.14
CA VAL A 107 21.54 -1.08 -10.26
C VAL A 107 20.59 -1.75 -11.25
N GLY A 108 21.16 -2.55 -12.16
CA GLY A 108 20.38 -3.21 -13.20
C GLY A 108 19.49 -4.32 -12.63
N PHE A 109 18.27 -4.45 -13.16
CA PHE A 109 17.26 -5.42 -12.66
C PHE A 109 17.79 -6.85 -12.47
N PHE A 110 18.70 -7.35 -13.31
CA PHE A 110 19.21 -8.73 -13.16
C PHE A 110 20.41 -8.86 -12.20
N ASP A 111 20.71 -7.82 -11.42
CA ASP A 111 21.75 -7.86 -10.39
C ASP A 111 21.15 -8.23 -9.03
N PHE A 112 21.34 -9.50 -8.66
CA PHE A 112 20.86 -10.08 -7.42
C PHE A 112 21.94 -10.11 -6.32
N ALA A 113 22.92 -9.20 -6.38
CA ALA A 113 23.87 -9.03 -5.28
C ALA A 113 23.15 -8.70 -3.96
N GLY A 114 23.77 -9.04 -2.83
CA GLY A 114 23.26 -8.70 -1.50
C GLY A 114 23.97 -7.50 -0.88
N ASP A 115 23.71 -7.28 0.41
CA ASP A 115 24.44 -6.33 1.26
C ASP A 115 24.50 -4.89 0.71
N GLY A 116 23.36 -4.39 0.21
CA GLY A 116 23.18 -3.02 -0.28
C GLY A 116 23.72 -2.77 -1.68
N GLN A 117 24.13 -3.82 -2.41
CA GLN A 117 24.74 -3.69 -3.74
C GLN A 117 23.83 -4.15 -4.89
N GLY A 118 22.81 -4.95 -4.61
CA GLY A 118 21.90 -5.47 -5.63
C GLY A 118 20.72 -4.57 -5.94
N ALA A 119 19.92 -5.00 -6.91
CA ALA A 119 18.70 -4.32 -7.33
C ALA A 119 17.50 -4.62 -6.42
N HIS A 120 17.46 -5.81 -5.84
CA HIS A 120 16.26 -6.38 -5.21
C HIS A 120 16.33 -6.31 -3.70
N TRP A 121 15.36 -5.66 -3.07
CA TRP A 121 15.22 -5.63 -1.60
C TRP A 121 14.04 -6.52 -1.21
N ILE A 122 14.35 -7.70 -0.65
CA ILE A 122 13.33 -8.72 -0.34
C ILE A 122 12.89 -8.58 1.11
N GLU A 123 11.61 -8.31 1.33
CA GLU A 123 11.02 -8.05 2.64
C GLU A 123 9.83 -8.98 2.90
N PRO A 124 10.05 -10.12 3.59
CA PRO A 124 8.96 -10.89 4.16
C PRO A 124 8.19 -10.06 5.19
N PHE A 125 6.87 -10.21 5.20
CA PHE A 125 6.01 -9.53 6.15
C PHE A 125 4.92 -10.44 6.71
N VAL A 126 4.42 -10.04 7.87
CA VAL A 126 3.20 -10.56 8.49
C VAL A 126 2.29 -9.42 8.85
N SER A 127 0.99 -9.64 8.76
CA SER A 127 -0.01 -8.68 9.22
C SER A 127 -1.21 -9.34 9.84
N TYR A 128 -1.94 -8.55 10.63
CA TYR A 128 -3.19 -8.93 11.24
C TYR A 128 -4.16 -7.77 11.17
N SER A 129 -5.39 -8.02 10.69
CA SER A 129 -6.51 -7.09 10.73
C SER A 129 -7.58 -7.64 11.65
N GLY A 130 -7.88 -6.92 12.71
CA GLY A 130 -8.86 -7.31 13.73
C GLY A 130 -10.30 -7.37 13.20
N PRO A 131 -11.21 -8.03 13.93
CA PRO A 131 -12.63 -8.02 13.59
C PRO A 131 -13.23 -6.62 13.74
N SER A 132 -14.40 -6.38 13.14
CA SER A 132 -15.09 -5.08 13.21
C SER A 132 -15.40 -4.60 14.64
N SER A 133 -15.49 -5.51 15.61
CA SER A 133 -15.68 -5.17 17.03
C SER A 133 -14.43 -4.56 17.69
N PHE A 134 -13.25 -4.83 17.13
CA PHE A 134 -11.97 -4.28 17.57
C PHE A 134 -11.00 -4.25 16.37
N PRO A 135 -11.13 -3.24 15.49
CA PRO A 135 -10.46 -3.21 14.19
C PRO A 135 -9.01 -2.72 14.34
N VAL A 136 -8.22 -3.34 15.21
CA VAL A 136 -6.78 -3.06 15.29
C VAL A 136 -6.08 -3.71 14.11
N GLU A 137 -5.10 -3.02 13.55
CA GLU A 137 -4.22 -3.57 12.52
C GLU A 137 -2.80 -3.65 13.05
N LEU A 138 -2.13 -4.75 12.79
CA LEU A 138 -0.74 -4.98 13.14
C LEU A 138 0.02 -5.36 11.88
N TYR A 139 1.20 -4.80 11.71
CA TYR A 139 2.08 -5.10 10.59
C TYR A 139 3.52 -5.24 11.11
N GLY A 140 4.25 -6.21 10.57
CA GLY A 140 5.66 -6.41 10.85
C GLY A 140 6.37 -6.94 9.60
N ALA A 141 7.52 -6.36 9.28
CA ALA A 141 8.30 -6.73 8.11
C ALA A 141 9.79 -6.61 8.42
N MET A 142 10.61 -7.40 7.73
CA MET A 142 12.06 -7.43 7.90
C MET A 142 12.71 -7.59 6.53
N PHE A 143 13.65 -6.72 6.18
CA PHE A 143 14.45 -6.94 4.98
C PHE A 143 15.36 -8.15 5.20
N ALA A 144 15.15 -9.19 4.40
CA ALA A 144 15.90 -10.45 4.46
C ALA A 144 16.97 -10.55 3.38
N HIS A 145 17.00 -9.60 2.43
CA HIS A 145 17.98 -9.53 1.37
C HIS A 145 18.29 -8.08 1.00
N ASN A 146 19.55 -7.84 0.63
CA ASN A 146 20.10 -6.57 0.18
C ASN A 146 20.11 -5.44 1.22
N ASP A 147 19.66 -5.70 2.44
CA ASP A 147 19.82 -4.80 3.58
C ASP A 147 20.88 -5.36 4.55
N PRO A 148 22.06 -4.72 4.67
CA PRO A 148 23.09 -5.12 5.64
C PRO A 148 22.60 -5.19 7.09
N ASP A 149 21.62 -4.35 7.44
CA ASP A 149 21.16 -4.18 8.83
C ASP A 149 19.99 -5.12 9.18
N ASN A 150 19.41 -5.80 8.18
CA ASN A 150 18.18 -6.59 8.33
C ASN A 150 17.07 -5.79 9.03
N SER A 151 16.85 -4.56 8.58
CA SER A 151 15.98 -3.58 9.23
C SER A 151 14.58 -4.14 9.40
N VAL A 152 14.05 -3.98 10.61
CA VAL A 152 12.71 -4.45 10.99
C VAL A 152 11.80 -3.26 11.21
N TYR A 153 10.70 -3.23 10.48
CA TYR A 153 9.62 -2.26 10.65
C TYR A 153 8.41 -2.92 11.29
N VAL A 154 7.80 -2.25 12.27
CA VAL A 154 6.54 -2.66 12.90
C VAL A 154 5.58 -1.49 12.92
N GLN A 155 4.28 -1.76 12.77
CA GLN A 155 3.23 -0.74 12.85
C GLN A 155 1.99 -1.28 13.54
N VAL A 156 1.36 -0.41 14.33
CA VAL A 156 -0.03 -0.57 14.77
C VAL A 156 -0.87 0.51 14.11
N SER A 157 -2.03 0.12 13.59
CA SER A 157 -3.04 1.04 13.08
C SER A 157 -4.39 0.79 13.74
N TYR A 158 -5.26 1.80 13.69
CA TYR A 158 -6.63 1.71 14.14
C TYR A 158 -7.56 2.49 13.20
N PRO A 159 -8.22 1.81 12.25
CA PRO A 159 -9.30 2.39 11.46
C PRO A 159 -10.58 2.61 12.28
N PHE A 160 -11.30 3.69 11.97
CA PHE A 160 -12.62 4.02 12.51
C PHE A 160 -13.36 4.97 11.56
N GLU A 161 -14.68 5.04 11.65
CA GLU A 161 -15.49 5.93 10.82
C GLU A 161 -16.12 7.03 11.69
N THR A 162 -16.18 8.26 11.17
CA THR A 162 -16.97 9.35 11.77
C THR A 162 -17.66 10.17 10.69
N GLU A 163 -18.97 10.39 10.84
CA GLU A 163 -19.77 11.24 9.92
C GLU A 163 -19.60 10.89 8.42
N GLY A 164 -19.42 9.60 8.10
CA GLY A 164 -19.19 9.13 6.73
C GLY A 164 -17.84 9.55 6.15
N VAL A 165 -16.84 9.72 7.02
CA VAL A 165 -15.41 9.85 6.70
C VAL A 165 -14.69 8.69 7.37
N ASP A 166 -13.97 7.91 6.58
CA ASP A 166 -13.10 6.86 7.08
C ASP A 166 -11.81 7.50 7.62
N LEU A 167 -11.41 7.11 8.81
CA LEU A 167 -10.22 7.62 9.49
C LEU A 167 -9.32 6.46 9.90
N GLY A 168 -8.01 6.68 9.89
CA GLY A 168 -7.03 5.70 10.32
C GLY A 168 -5.89 6.37 11.08
N LEU A 169 -5.68 5.95 12.32
CA LEU A 169 -4.47 6.28 13.08
C LEU A 169 -3.41 5.22 12.83
N ALA A 170 -2.15 5.63 12.69
CA ALA A 170 -1.01 4.70 12.55
C ALA A 170 0.19 5.17 13.38
N VAL A 171 0.86 4.23 14.03
CA VAL A 171 2.15 4.43 14.69
C VAL A 171 3.09 3.31 14.27
N GLY A 172 4.19 3.67 13.62
CA GLY A 172 5.20 2.78 13.09
C GLY A 172 6.59 3.06 13.65
N ALA A 173 7.37 2.00 13.82
CA ALA A 173 8.70 2.02 14.42
C ALA A 173 9.67 1.12 13.68
N VAL A 174 10.94 1.49 13.72
CA VAL A 174 12.07 0.63 13.37
C VAL A 174 12.63 0.09 14.68
N THR A 175 12.89 -1.22 14.76
CA THR A 175 13.21 -1.85 16.05
C THR A 175 14.69 -1.82 16.42
N GLY A 176 15.56 -1.31 15.56
CA GLY A 176 17.01 -1.33 15.74
C GLY A 176 17.73 -0.32 14.85
N GLU A 177 19.06 -0.39 14.88
CA GLU A 177 19.92 0.38 13.97
C GLU A 177 19.60 0.02 12.52
N SER A 178 19.51 1.02 11.66
CA SER A 178 19.21 0.84 10.24
C SER A 178 19.75 2.03 9.45
N GLY A 179 20.67 1.76 8.54
CA GLY A 179 21.12 2.75 7.56
C GLY A 179 20.02 3.13 6.56
N PHE A 180 19.10 2.20 6.25
CA PHE A 180 17.99 2.44 5.33
C PHE A 180 16.95 3.41 5.90
N TYR A 181 16.61 3.28 7.19
CA TYR A 181 15.71 4.21 7.88
C TYR A 181 16.43 5.40 8.54
N GLY A 182 17.76 5.37 8.61
CA GLY A 182 18.57 6.40 9.26
C GLY A 182 18.45 6.41 10.78
N THR A 183 18.30 5.23 11.40
CA THR A 183 18.08 5.08 12.85
C THR A 183 19.32 4.49 13.55
N ASP A 184 19.65 5.00 14.74
CA ASP A 184 20.75 4.47 15.58
C ASP A 184 20.28 3.40 16.60
N GLY A 185 19.00 2.99 16.51
CA GLY A 185 18.36 2.10 17.47
C GLY A 185 16.84 2.09 17.28
N PHE A 186 16.09 1.71 18.33
CA PHE A 186 14.64 1.81 18.29
C PHE A 186 14.19 3.27 18.07
N ALA A 187 13.40 3.50 17.03
CA ALA A 187 12.89 4.83 16.69
C ALA A 187 11.45 4.77 16.17
N LEU A 188 10.64 5.76 16.57
CA LEU A 188 9.36 6.00 15.92
C LEU A 188 9.62 6.78 14.63
N VAL A 189 9.21 6.23 13.51
CA VAL A 189 9.46 6.82 12.18
C VAL A 189 8.17 7.25 11.48
N ASN A 190 7.00 6.80 11.97
CA ASN A 190 5.72 7.10 11.35
C ASN A 190 4.64 7.31 12.42
N VAL A 191 4.05 8.48 12.46
CA VAL A 191 2.84 8.77 13.26
C VAL A 191 1.87 9.50 12.35
N GLY A 192 0.76 8.86 12.02
CA GLY A 192 -0.14 9.31 10.97
C GLY A 192 -1.61 9.35 11.39
N LEU A 193 -2.33 10.32 10.84
CA LEU A 193 -3.79 10.30 10.73
C LEU A 193 -4.15 10.45 9.26
N THR A 194 -4.84 9.46 8.72
CA THR A 194 -5.42 9.49 7.36
C THR A 194 -6.92 9.64 7.45
N ALA A 195 -7.49 10.49 6.59
CA ALA A 195 -8.92 10.60 6.36
C ALA A 195 -9.20 10.28 4.89
N SER A 196 -10.22 9.49 4.60
CA SER A 196 -10.66 9.18 3.24
C SER A 196 -12.17 9.24 3.09
N LYS A 197 -12.63 9.60 1.88
CA LYS A 197 -14.04 9.66 1.53
C LYS A 197 -14.23 9.59 0.02
N ASP A 198 -15.34 8.99 -0.40
CA ASP A 198 -15.82 9.09 -1.78
C ASP A 198 -16.47 10.46 -2.05
N VAL A 199 -15.92 11.19 -3.01
CA VAL A 199 -16.48 12.45 -3.50
C VAL A 199 -17.28 12.18 -4.78
N SER A 200 -18.60 12.28 -4.69
CA SER A 200 -19.47 12.17 -5.85
C SER A 200 -19.30 13.36 -6.79
N LEU A 201 -18.86 13.08 -8.02
CA LEU A 201 -18.81 14.05 -9.10
C LEU A 201 -20.09 14.05 -9.93
N THR A 202 -20.75 12.89 -10.02
CA THR A 202 -22.07 12.72 -10.64
C THR A 202 -22.85 11.63 -9.90
N ASP A 203 -24.14 11.46 -10.24
CA ASP A 203 -24.98 10.38 -9.68
C ASP A 203 -24.45 8.95 -9.92
N ARG A 204 -23.47 8.78 -10.82
CA ARG A 204 -22.90 7.48 -11.20
C ARG A 204 -21.40 7.37 -11.02
N PHE A 205 -20.75 8.44 -10.56
CA PHE A 205 -19.30 8.51 -10.50
C PHE A 205 -18.86 9.24 -9.24
N SER A 206 -18.14 8.51 -8.40
CA SER A 206 -17.44 9.03 -7.24
C SER A 206 -15.94 8.80 -7.42
N ILE A 207 -15.15 9.69 -6.85
CA ILE A 207 -13.70 9.53 -6.75
C ILE A 207 -13.36 9.37 -5.27
N PRO A 208 -12.71 8.27 -4.87
CA PRO A 208 -12.09 8.17 -3.56
C PRO A 208 -10.98 9.22 -3.43
N VAL A 209 -11.07 10.04 -2.38
CA VAL A 209 -10.02 11.00 -2.01
C VAL A 209 -9.51 10.71 -0.61
N SER A 210 -8.25 11.03 -0.37
CA SER A 210 -7.64 10.91 0.95
C SER A 210 -6.77 12.11 1.31
N VAL A 211 -6.63 12.36 2.61
CA VAL A 211 -5.66 13.30 3.19
C VAL A 211 -4.98 12.62 4.36
N SER A 212 -3.66 12.60 4.36
CA SER A 212 -2.84 12.05 5.45
C SER A 212 -1.95 13.14 6.04
N TYR A 213 -2.05 13.36 7.35
CA TYR A 213 -1.03 14.09 8.09
C TYR A 213 -0.08 13.08 8.73
N ILE A 214 1.20 13.15 8.37
CA ILE A 214 2.23 12.20 8.77
C ILE A 214 3.36 12.96 9.47
N LEU A 215 3.77 12.49 10.63
CA LEU A 215 4.96 12.94 11.36
C LEU A 215 5.97 11.78 11.37
N ASN A 216 7.21 12.07 11.04
CA ASN A 216 8.34 11.21 11.32
C ASN A 216 9.13 11.82 12.48
N PRO A 217 8.96 11.30 13.72
CA PRO A 217 9.67 11.82 14.88
C PRO A 217 11.19 11.74 14.77
N GLU A 218 11.73 10.66 14.19
CA GLU A 218 13.18 10.47 14.04
C GLU A 218 13.82 11.56 13.19
N THR A 219 13.18 11.92 12.07
CA THR A 219 13.72 12.95 11.16
C THR A 219 13.19 14.36 11.45
N GLU A 220 12.31 14.51 12.45
CA GLU A 220 11.60 15.76 12.78
C GLU A 220 10.86 16.39 11.59
N ARG A 221 10.33 15.57 10.68
CA ARG A 221 9.62 16.03 9.47
C ARG A 221 8.14 15.71 9.52
N THR A 222 7.34 16.61 8.96
CA THR A 222 5.89 16.43 8.78
C THR A 222 5.50 16.52 7.32
N PHE A 223 4.48 15.76 6.94
CA PHE A 223 3.91 15.74 5.60
C PHE A 223 2.39 15.87 5.68
N LEU A 224 1.81 16.61 4.74
CA LEU A 224 0.39 16.61 4.47
C LEU A 224 0.21 16.13 3.03
N VAL A 225 -0.28 14.90 2.87
CA VAL A 225 -0.38 14.23 1.57
C VAL A 225 -1.84 14.15 1.17
N PHE A 226 -2.18 14.63 -0.02
CA PHE A 226 -3.48 14.45 -0.63
C PHE A 226 -3.41 13.33 -1.67
N GLY A 227 -4.39 12.44 -1.67
CA GLY A 227 -4.50 11.30 -2.57
C GLY A 227 -5.83 11.25 -3.33
N ILE A 228 -5.78 10.71 -4.55
CA ILE A 228 -6.92 10.32 -5.37
C ILE A 228 -6.68 8.89 -5.86
N SER A 229 -7.70 8.04 -5.81
CA SER A 229 -7.64 6.67 -6.37
C SER A 229 -8.56 6.54 -7.59
N LEU A 230 -8.11 5.86 -8.65
CA LEU A 230 -8.85 5.61 -9.89
C LEU A 230 -8.85 4.14 -10.29
#